data_AF-A0A4R4XFM7-F1
#
_entry.id   AF-A0A4R4XFM7-F1
#
_cell.length_a   1.000
_cell.length_b   1.000
_cell.length_c   1.000
_cell.angle_alpha   90.00
_cell.angle_beta   90.00
_cell.angle_gamma   90.00
#
_symmetry.space_group_name_H-M   'P 1'
#
loop_
_entity.id
_entity.type
_entity.pdbx_description
1 polymer ?
#
loop_
_entity_poly.entity_id
_entity_poly.type
_entity_poly.pdbx_seq_one_letter_code
_entity_poly.pdbx_strand_id
1 'polypeptide(L)'
;MSDDAGLQALREAARLSPDNLPLRQLLAQQLLDKGYLAEAEAEFRAALVLSPKNPDITAGLAEVFVRQGQHGPALAALEPLLSTPGCPPRLGVLAARALLGEGDTAGASARYHDAVARDPSVADPDLAARLTPLVRPSIPQAPA
;
A
#
# COMPACT_ATOMS: atom_id res chain seq x y z
N MET A 1 6.21 -1.44 26.84
CA MET A 1 4.96 -2.06 27.33
C MET A 1 3.77 -1.09 27.33
N SER A 2 3.77 -0.03 26.51
CA SER A 2 2.66 0.96 26.50
C SER A 2 1.80 0.89 25.24
N ASP A 3 2.26 0.16 24.21
CA ASP A 3 1.61 0.11 22.90
C ASP A 3 0.35 -0.76 22.88
N ASP A 4 0.31 -1.85 23.65
CA ASP A 4 -0.86 -2.73 23.77
C ASP A 4 -2.07 -2.03 24.43
N ALA A 5 -1.81 -1.12 25.39
CA ALA A 5 -2.88 -0.40 26.09
C ALA A 5 -3.61 0.58 25.15
N GLY A 6 -2.87 1.25 24.26
CA GLY A 6 -3.44 2.13 23.24
C GLY A 6 -4.27 1.36 22.21
N LEU A 7 -3.79 0.20 21.77
CA LEU A 7 -4.53 -0.69 20.87
C LEU A 7 -5.80 -1.26 21.53
N GLN A 8 -5.74 -1.66 22.80
CA GLN A 8 -6.93 -2.11 23.53
C GLN A 8 -7.98 -1.00 23.63
N ALA A 9 -7.58 0.23 23.98
CA ALA A 9 -8.50 1.36 24.03
C ALA A 9 -9.14 1.65 22.66
N LEU A 10 -8.37 1.56 21.57
CA LEU A 10 -8.90 1.71 20.20
C LEU A 10 -9.87 0.58 19.83
N ARG A 11 -9.58 -0.68 20.20
CA ARG A 11 -10.48 -1.82 19.98
C ARG A 11 -11.79 -1.66 20.74
N GLU A 12 -11.75 -1.21 21.99
CA GLU A 12 -12.96 -0.92 22.77
C GLU A 12 -13.75 0.22 22.15
N ALA A 13 -13.09 1.31 21.76
CA ALA A 13 -13.74 2.43 21.11
C ALA A 13 -14.41 2.02 19.78
N ALA A 14 -13.72 1.20 18.96
CA ALA A 14 -14.28 0.68 17.70
C ALA A 14 -15.47 -0.26 17.93
N ARG A 15 -15.49 -1.00 19.04
CA ARG A 15 -16.65 -1.81 19.46
C ARG A 15 -17.83 -0.96 19.90
N LEU A 16 -17.58 0.14 20.61
CA LEU A 16 -18.61 1.07 21.07
C LEU A 16 -19.17 1.92 19.93
N SER A 17 -18.42 2.12 18.86
CA SER A 17 -18.83 2.90 17.69
C SER A 17 -18.49 2.15 16.39
N PRO A 18 -19.24 1.08 16.06
CA PRO A 18 -18.93 0.22 14.92
C PRO A 18 -19.09 0.92 13.56
N ASP A 19 -19.79 2.04 13.48
CA ASP A 19 -19.97 2.83 12.26
C ASP A 19 -18.97 4.00 12.14
N ASN A 20 -18.08 4.16 13.12
CA ASN A 20 -17.09 5.24 13.12
C ASN A 20 -15.90 4.88 12.22
N LEU A 21 -16.02 5.24 10.95
CA LEU A 21 -15.02 4.99 9.91
C LEU A 21 -13.61 5.53 10.27
N PRO A 22 -13.44 6.80 10.69
CA PRO A 22 -12.13 7.32 11.10
C PRO A 22 -11.47 6.50 12.22
N LEU A 23 -12.27 6.06 13.19
CA LEU A 23 -11.77 5.28 14.33
C LEU A 23 -11.30 3.89 13.89
N ARG A 24 -12.06 3.22 13.00
CA ARG A 24 -11.64 1.93 12.41
C ARG A 24 -10.38 2.07 11.56
N GLN A 25 -10.28 3.13 10.76
CA GLN A 25 -9.08 3.41 9.98
C GLN A 25 -7.86 3.61 10.89
N LEU A 26 -8.01 4.38 11.96
CA LEU A 26 -6.93 4.59 12.93
C LEU A 26 -6.51 3.28 13.59
N LEU A 27 -7.47 2.46 14.04
CA LEU A 27 -7.19 1.13 14.60
C LEU A 27 -6.46 0.23 13.60
N ALA A 28 -6.94 0.16 12.36
CA ALA A 28 -6.34 -0.64 11.29
C ALA A 28 -4.90 -0.20 10.98
N GLN A 29 -4.65 1.12 10.94
CA GLN A 29 -3.31 1.67 10.74
C GLN A 29 -2.37 1.31 11.91
N GLN A 30 -2.83 1.45 13.15
CA GLN A 30 -2.03 1.06 14.32
C GLN A 30 -1.72 -0.44 14.31
N LEU A 31 -2.67 -1.29 13.92
CA LEU A 31 -2.45 -2.73 13.77
C LEU A 31 -1.44 -3.03 12.67
N LEU A 32 -1.52 -2.33 11.54
CA LEU A 32 -0.56 -2.44 10.44
C LEU A 32 0.86 -2.05 10.91
N ASP A 33 1.03 -0.91 11.59
CA ASP A 33 2.33 -0.43 12.06
C ASP A 33 2.99 -1.44 13.04
N LYS A 34 2.18 -2.13 13.84
CA LYS A 34 2.62 -3.19 14.76
C LYS A 34 2.87 -4.55 14.11
N GLY A 35 2.48 -4.71 12.85
CA GLY A 35 2.61 -5.97 12.12
C GLY A 35 1.52 -6.99 12.41
N TYR A 36 0.41 -6.59 13.06
CA TYR A 36 -0.78 -7.43 13.23
C TYR A 36 -1.60 -7.46 11.94
N LEU A 37 -1.00 -8.02 10.88
CA LEU A 37 -1.51 -7.93 9.51
C LEU A 37 -2.92 -8.53 9.35
N ALA A 38 -3.20 -9.65 10.01
CA ALA A 38 -4.52 -10.31 9.91
C ALA A 38 -5.64 -9.47 10.58
N GLU A 39 -5.33 -8.81 11.70
CA GLU A 39 -6.29 -7.94 12.38
C GLU A 39 -6.49 -6.62 11.62
N ALA A 40 -5.40 -6.06 11.09
CA ALA A 40 -5.46 -4.88 10.23
C ALA A 40 -6.32 -5.14 8.99
N GLU A 41 -6.17 -6.31 8.35
CA GLU A 41 -7.00 -6.72 7.21
C GLU A 41 -8.49 -6.73 7.58
N ALA A 42 -8.85 -7.32 8.73
CA ALA A 42 -10.24 -7.39 9.18
C ALA A 42 -10.84 -6.00 9.40
N GLU A 43 -10.11 -5.09 10.03
CA GLU A 43 -10.58 -3.72 10.28
C GLU A 43 -10.66 -2.89 9.00
N PHE A 44 -9.68 -3.00 8.09
CA PHE A 44 -9.75 -2.33 6.79
C PHE A 44 -10.90 -2.88 5.93
N ARG A 45 -11.17 -4.19 5.95
CA ARG A 45 -12.34 -4.76 5.26
C ARG A 45 -13.65 -4.25 5.85
N ALA A 46 -13.77 -4.18 7.18
CA ALA A 46 -14.95 -3.60 7.82
C ALA A 46 -15.13 -2.12 7.45
N ALA A 47 -14.04 -1.35 7.42
CA ALA A 47 -14.07 0.05 6.98
C ALA A 47 -14.44 0.17 5.49
N LEU A 48 -13.99 -0.78 4.64
CA LEU A 48 -14.33 -0.78 3.22
C LEU A 48 -15.81 -1.09 2.97
N VAL A 49 -16.45 -1.91 3.82
CA VAL A 49 -17.90 -2.13 3.76
C VAL A 49 -18.67 -0.82 4.02
N LEU A 50 -18.19 0.00 4.96
CA LEU A 50 -18.79 1.31 5.27
C LEU A 50 -18.49 2.36 4.19
N SER A 51 -17.36 2.26 3.49
CA SER A 51 -16.95 3.21 2.45
C SER A 51 -16.20 2.52 1.30
N PRO A 52 -16.91 1.84 0.39
CA PRO A 52 -16.32 0.97 -0.63
C PRO A 52 -15.53 1.71 -1.71
N LYS A 53 -15.68 3.03 -1.79
CA LYS A 53 -14.99 3.90 -2.77
C LYS A 53 -13.92 4.79 -2.12
N ASN A 54 -13.58 4.55 -0.85
CA ASN A 54 -12.60 5.38 -0.16
C ASN A 54 -11.16 4.91 -0.48
N PRO A 55 -10.36 5.73 -1.19
CA PRO A 55 -9.03 5.33 -1.60
C PRO A 55 -8.04 5.22 -0.43
N ASP A 56 -8.27 5.87 0.71
CA ASP A 56 -7.42 5.70 1.91
C ASP A 56 -7.56 4.31 2.51
N ILE A 57 -8.79 3.78 2.54
CA ILE A 57 -9.06 2.44 3.07
C ILE A 57 -8.49 1.37 2.15
N THR A 58 -8.71 1.52 0.84
CA THR A 58 -8.16 0.59 -0.14
C THR A 58 -6.63 0.63 -0.15
N ALA A 59 -6.01 1.80 0.03
CA ALA A 59 -4.56 1.92 0.17
C ALA A 59 -4.05 1.10 1.37
N GLY A 60 -4.67 1.29 2.55
CA GLY A 60 -4.30 0.56 3.76
C GLY A 60 -4.49 -0.95 3.62
N LEU A 61 -5.60 -1.40 3.02
CA LEU A 61 -5.85 -2.82 2.76
C LEU A 61 -4.84 -3.42 1.77
N ALA A 62 -4.51 -2.70 0.70
CA ALA A 62 -3.50 -3.14 -0.26
C ALA A 62 -2.10 -3.21 0.36
N GLU A 63 -1.75 -2.27 1.24
CA GLU A 63 -0.49 -2.31 1.99
C GLU A 63 -0.43 -3.52 2.93
N VAL A 64 -1.52 -3.84 3.64
CA VAL A 64 -1.62 -5.07 4.43
C VAL A 64 -1.33 -6.29 3.55
N PHE A 65 -2.01 -6.41 2.40
CA PHE A 65 -1.81 -7.54 1.48
C PHE A 65 -0.38 -7.64 0.96
N VAL A 66 0.24 -6.53 0.58
CA VAL A 66 1.66 -6.51 0.15
C VAL A 66 2.58 -7.01 1.26
N ARG A 67 2.36 -6.58 2.52
CA ARG A 67 3.18 -7.03 3.66
C ARG A 67 2.92 -8.49 4.04
N GLN A 68 1.73 -9.02 3.75
CA GLN A 68 1.42 -10.44 3.88
C GLN A 68 2.00 -11.29 2.72
N GLY A 69 2.58 -10.66 1.68
CA GLY A 69 3.02 -11.34 0.45
C GLY A 69 1.86 -11.75 -0.47
N GLN A 70 0.66 -11.25 -0.21
CA GLN A 70 -0.55 -11.50 -1.00
C GLN A 70 -0.69 -10.44 -2.11
N HIS A 71 0.22 -10.45 -3.08
CA HIS A 71 0.23 -9.41 -4.11
C HIS A 71 -0.99 -9.49 -5.06
N GLY A 72 -1.47 -10.70 -5.37
CA GLY A 72 -2.69 -10.89 -6.18
C GLY A 72 -3.92 -10.17 -5.58
N PRO A 73 -4.29 -10.47 -4.31
CA PRO A 73 -5.34 -9.73 -3.60
C PRO A 73 -5.12 -8.23 -3.51
N ALA A 74 -3.86 -7.77 -3.34
CA ALA A 74 -3.53 -6.35 -3.34
C ALA A 74 -3.89 -5.68 -4.68
N LEU A 75 -3.51 -6.31 -5.80
CA LEU A 75 -3.80 -5.79 -7.14
C LEU A 75 -5.30 -5.79 -7.43
N ALA A 76 -6.00 -6.88 -7.09
CA ALA A 76 -7.45 -6.97 -7.28
C ALA A 76 -8.21 -5.90 -6.47
N ALA A 77 -7.75 -5.56 -5.26
CA ALA A 77 -8.34 -4.49 -4.46
C ALA A 77 -8.11 -3.09 -5.06
N LEU A 78 -6.96 -2.86 -5.70
CA LEU A 78 -6.59 -1.58 -6.28
C LEU A 78 -7.17 -1.36 -7.69
N GLU A 79 -7.37 -2.43 -8.47
CA GLU A 79 -7.89 -2.41 -9.84
C GLU A 79 -9.13 -1.54 -10.06
N PRO A 80 -10.20 -1.61 -9.24
CA PRO A 80 -11.38 -0.78 -9.44
C PRO A 80 -11.07 0.71 -9.27
N LEU A 81 -10.16 1.08 -8.36
CA LEU A 81 -9.78 2.48 -8.15
C LEU A 81 -8.82 2.96 -9.23
N LEU A 82 -7.86 2.12 -9.65
CA LEU A 82 -6.94 2.43 -10.75
C LEU A 82 -7.67 2.69 -12.08
N SER A 83 -8.86 2.10 -12.25
CA SER A 83 -9.72 2.32 -13.41
C SER A 83 -10.58 3.59 -13.32
N THR A 84 -10.60 4.28 -12.18
CA THR A 84 -11.38 5.52 -12.00
C THR A 84 -10.56 6.78 -12.33
N PRO A 85 -11.15 7.74 -13.09
CA PRO A 85 -10.54 9.04 -13.28
C PRO A 85 -10.37 9.75 -11.93
N GLY A 86 -9.17 10.28 -11.66
CA GLY A 86 -8.87 10.91 -10.36
C GLY A 86 -8.34 9.95 -9.30
N CYS A 87 -8.00 8.72 -9.66
CA CYS A 87 -7.30 7.77 -8.79
C CYS A 87 -6.06 8.41 -8.14
N PRO A 88 -5.91 8.37 -6.81
CA PRO A 88 -4.73 8.92 -6.15
C PRO A 88 -3.44 8.24 -6.62
N PRO A 89 -2.40 9.02 -6.97
CA PRO A 89 -1.16 8.47 -7.54
C PRO A 89 -0.46 7.49 -6.60
N ARG A 90 -0.59 7.64 -5.27
CA ARG A 90 -0.06 6.68 -4.28
C ARG A 90 -0.57 5.24 -4.47
N LEU A 91 -1.77 5.05 -5.03
CA LEU A 91 -2.31 3.71 -5.31
C LEU A 91 -1.52 3.03 -6.44
N GLY A 92 -0.98 3.80 -7.39
CA GLY A 92 -0.08 3.29 -8.43
C GLY A 92 1.25 2.81 -7.86
N VAL A 93 1.76 3.47 -6.81
CA VAL A 93 2.98 3.05 -6.09
C VAL A 93 2.76 1.75 -5.33
N LEU A 94 1.61 1.60 -4.66
CA LEU A 94 1.23 0.36 -3.99
C LEU A 94 1.04 -0.80 -5.00
N ALA A 95 0.40 -0.53 -6.14
CA ALA A 95 0.28 -1.51 -7.22
C ALA A 95 1.66 -1.91 -7.76
N ALA A 96 2.58 -0.96 -7.92
CA ALA A 96 3.95 -1.24 -8.34
C ALA A 96 4.70 -2.12 -7.32
N ARG A 97 4.55 -1.87 -6.01
CA ARG A 97 5.09 -2.75 -4.96
C ARG A 97 4.55 -4.18 -5.07
N ALA A 98 3.25 -4.32 -5.28
CA ALA A 98 2.60 -5.62 -5.45
C ALA A 98 3.11 -6.34 -6.70
N LEU A 99 3.16 -5.67 -7.86
CA LEU A 99 3.69 -6.23 -9.11
C LEU A 99 5.16 -6.66 -8.99
N LEU A 100 5.97 -5.86 -8.29
CA LEU A 100 7.37 -6.21 -8.03
C LEU A 100 7.49 -7.47 -7.17
N GLY A 101 6.56 -7.66 -6.22
CA GLY A 101 6.49 -8.87 -5.40
C GLY A 101 6.07 -10.13 -6.17
N GLU A 102 5.24 -9.99 -7.21
CA GLU A 102 4.93 -11.07 -8.16
C GLU A 102 6.07 -11.34 -9.16
N GLY A 103 7.06 -10.46 -9.24
CA GLY A 103 8.16 -10.53 -10.20
C GLY A 103 7.91 -9.78 -11.51
N ASP A 104 6.74 -9.16 -11.69
CA ASP A 104 6.45 -8.28 -12.84
C ASP A 104 7.11 -6.92 -12.67
N THR A 105 8.42 -6.92 -12.90
CA THR A 105 9.28 -5.74 -12.77
C THR A 105 8.94 -4.67 -13.82
N ALA A 106 8.52 -5.11 -15.02
CA ALA A 106 8.16 -4.22 -16.12
C ALA A 106 6.86 -3.48 -15.83
N GLY A 107 5.83 -4.20 -15.39
CA GLY A 107 4.57 -3.62 -14.95
C GLY A 107 4.76 -2.70 -13.73
N ALA A 108 5.58 -3.13 -12.77
CA ALA A 108 5.90 -2.33 -11.60
C ALA A 108 6.57 -1.00 -11.96
N SER A 109 7.59 -1.03 -12.83
CA SER A 109 8.29 0.17 -13.31
C SER A 109 7.31 1.13 -14.01
N ALA A 110 6.50 0.64 -14.94
CA ALA A 110 5.53 1.46 -15.66
C ALA A 110 4.52 2.14 -14.70
N ARG A 111 3.95 1.38 -13.75
CA ARG A 111 2.97 1.91 -12.78
C ARG A 111 3.61 2.91 -11.81
N TYR A 112 4.83 2.65 -11.37
CA TYR A 112 5.56 3.55 -10.48
C TYR A 112 5.88 4.87 -11.17
N HIS A 113 6.42 4.83 -12.41
CA HIS A 113 6.76 6.03 -13.14
C HIS A 113 5.54 6.88 -13.49
N ASP A 114 4.41 6.27 -13.86
CA ASP A 114 3.16 7.00 -14.08
C ASP A 114 2.67 7.69 -12.79
N ALA A 115 2.70 6.99 -11.66
CA ALA A 115 2.31 7.56 -10.37
C ALA A 115 3.18 8.76 -9.96
N VAL A 116 4.50 8.61 -10.05
CA VAL A 116 5.47 9.67 -9.68
C VAL A 116 5.45 10.84 -10.67
N ALA A 117 5.18 10.59 -11.95
CA ALA A 117 5.01 11.66 -12.94
C ALA A 117 3.77 12.51 -12.66
N ARG A 118 2.69 11.90 -12.15
CA ARG A 118 1.46 12.60 -11.76
C ARG A 118 1.65 13.36 -10.44
N ASP A 119 2.36 12.77 -9.49
CA ASP A 119 2.68 13.39 -8.20
C ASP A 119 4.05 12.93 -7.71
N PRO A 120 5.08 13.79 -7.77
CA PRO A 120 6.41 13.44 -7.28
C PRO A 120 6.48 13.15 -5.78
N SER A 121 5.50 13.60 -4.98
CA SER A 121 5.51 13.40 -3.53
C SER A 121 5.24 11.94 -3.11
N VAL A 122 4.64 11.14 -4.01
CA VAL A 122 4.40 9.72 -3.74
C VAL A 122 5.62 8.83 -4.04
N ALA A 123 6.73 9.43 -4.48
CA ALA A 123 7.94 8.70 -4.79
C ALA A 123 8.47 7.93 -3.57
N ASP A 124 8.53 6.62 -3.72
CA ASP A 124 9.17 5.72 -2.76
C ASP A 124 10.62 5.46 -3.23
N PRO A 125 11.65 5.95 -2.51
CA PRO A 125 13.04 5.83 -2.93
C PRO A 125 13.54 4.37 -2.90
N ASP A 126 13.06 3.55 -1.95
CA ASP A 126 13.40 2.14 -1.87
C ASP A 126 12.83 1.38 -3.07
N LEU A 127 11.60 1.70 -3.46
CA LEU A 127 10.99 1.13 -4.65
C LEU A 127 11.66 1.62 -5.94
N ALA A 128 11.99 2.92 -6.03
CA ALA A 128 12.75 3.47 -7.15
C ALA A 128 14.07 2.74 -7.34
N ALA A 129 14.83 2.51 -6.27
CA ALA A 129 16.11 1.81 -6.33
C ALA A 129 15.98 0.36 -6.85
N ARG A 130 14.85 -0.31 -6.56
CA ARG A 130 14.56 -1.67 -7.04
C ARG A 130 14.06 -1.72 -8.48
N LEU A 131 13.39 -0.67 -8.94
CA LEU A 131 12.81 -0.58 -10.29
C LEU A 131 13.75 0.08 -11.30
N THR A 132 14.71 0.86 -10.83
CA THR A 132 15.79 1.37 -11.67
C THR A 132 16.70 0.19 -11.99
N PRO A 133 16.90 -0.18 -13.27
CA PRO A 133 17.95 -1.12 -13.60
C PRO A 133 19.25 -0.52 -13.06
N LEU A 134 20.02 -1.29 -12.28
CA LEU A 134 21.41 -0.97 -12.03
C LEU A 134 22.08 -0.92 -13.40
N VAL A 135 22.11 0.25 -14.03
CA VAL A 135 23.01 0.53 -15.13
C VAL A 135 24.37 0.43 -14.48
N ARG A 136 24.96 -0.77 -14.55
CA ARG A 136 26.37 -0.97 -14.27
C ARG A 136 27.06 0.05 -15.18
N PRO A 137 27.82 1.02 -14.65
CA PRO A 137 28.52 1.94 -15.51
C PRO A 137 29.44 1.09 -16.39
N SER A 138 29.12 1.00 -17.67
CA SER A 138 29.98 0.37 -18.67
C SER A 138 31.25 1.21 -18.71
N ILE A 139 32.26 0.79 -17.95
CA ILE A 139 33.58 1.39 -18.00
C ILE A 139 34.04 1.22 -19.46
N PRO A 140 34.36 2.29 -20.20
CA PRO A 140 34.90 2.14 -21.54
C PRO A 140 36.23 1.39 -21.42
N GLN A 141 36.31 0.18 -21.99
CA GLN A 141 37.58 -0.51 -22.13
C GLN A 141 38.47 0.33 -23.05
N ALA A 142 39.55 0.88 -22.48
CA ALA A 142 40.58 1.58 -23.23
C ALA A 142 41.31 0.57 -24.13
N PRO A 143 41.49 0.86 -25.43
CA PRO A 143 42.31 0.02 -26.30
C PRO A 143 43.80 0.20 -25.94
N ALA A 144 44.54 -0.91 -26.00
CA ALA A 144 45.98 -1.01 -25.79
C ALA A 144 46.81 -0.36 -26.90
#